data_AF-A0A1X0T6U8-F1
#
_entry.id   AF-A0A1X0T6U8-F1
#
_cell.length_a   1.000
_cell.length_b   1.000
_cell.length_c   1.000
_cell.angle_alpha   90.00
_cell.angle_beta   90.00
_cell.angle_gamma   90.00
#
_symmetry.space_group_name_H-M   'P 1'
#
loop_
_entity.id
_entity.type
_entity.pdbx_description
1 polymer ?
#
loop_
_entity_poly.entity_id
_entity_poly.type
_entity_poly.pdbx_seq_one_letter_code
_entity_poly.pdbx_strand_id
1 'polypeptide(L)'
;MSNAPRIEPADDLYEKDGYAWSKREAGLLRQRRLGEIDLENVIEEIASVGRSERRAIVSSYRLIAMHLLKWQHQPEWRSRSWRNTINRERGTLEIDEARNPSLAAHPEEQIDEAYRAARKDAADETDLPLATFPENCPYTAEQLRNRDFLPE
;
A
#
# COMPACT_ATOMS: atom_id res chain seq x y z
N MET A 1 23.63 25.14 38.14
CA MET A 1 23.59 25.46 36.70
C MET A 1 22.44 24.66 36.11
N SER A 2 21.29 25.32 35.89
CA SER A 2 20.08 24.66 35.38
C SER A 2 20.27 24.44 33.88
N ASN A 3 20.41 23.19 33.47
CA ASN A 3 20.46 22.82 32.06
C ASN A 3 19.02 22.78 31.56
N ALA A 4 18.48 23.95 31.20
CA ALA A 4 17.20 24.02 30.52
C ALA A 4 17.32 23.22 29.20
N PRO A 5 16.38 22.31 28.88
CA PRO A 5 16.42 21.59 27.62
C PRO A 5 16.42 22.62 26.49
N ARG A 6 17.44 22.54 25.64
CA ARG A 6 17.50 23.29 24.40
C ARG A 6 16.24 22.94 23.63
N ILE A 7 15.37 23.91 23.39
CA ILE A 7 14.25 23.74 22.47
C ILE A 7 14.91 23.65 21.10
N GLU A 8 15.20 22.43 20.64
CA GLU A 8 15.61 22.22 19.26
C GLU A 8 14.45 22.67 18.36
N PRO A 9 14.72 23.39 17.27
CA PRO A 9 13.69 23.79 16.33
C PRO A 9 12.93 22.53 15.86
N ALA A 10 11.62 22.65 15.67
CA ALA A 10 10.76 21.50 15.40
C ALA A 10 11.22 20.67 14.19
N ASP A 11 11.75 21.34 13.16
CA ASP A 11 12.34 20.72 11.97
C ASP A 11 13.52 19.78 12.28
N ASP A 12 14.36 20.12 13.26
CA ASP A 12 15.55 19.32 13.61
C ASP A 12 15.15 18.08 14.43
N LEU A 13 14.08 18.19 15.25
CA LEU A 13 13.52 17.05 15.97
C LEU A 13 12.75 16.11 15.04
N TYR A 14 12.06 16.63 14.03
CA TYR A 14 11.34 15.85 13.03
C TYR A 14 12.28 14.88 12.29
N GLU A 15 13.39 15.40 11.76
CA GLU A 15 14.37 14.62 10.99
C GLU A 15 15.14 13.60 11.85
N LYS A 16 15.46 13.94 13.11
CA LYS A 16 16.29 13.11 13.99
C LYS A 16 15.52 12.10 14.82
N ASP A 17 14.32 12.45 15.27
CA ASP A 17 13.48 11.63 16.13
C ASP A 17 11.98 11.92 15.89
N GLY A 18 11.49 11.47 14.73
CA GLY A 18 10.09 11.61 14.34
C GLY A 18 9.09 11.03 15.37
N TYR A 19 9.48 10.04 16.16
CA TYR A 19 8.64 9.53 17.24
C TYR A 19 8.47 10.55 18.37
N ALA A 20 9.57 11.12 18.87
CA ALA A 20 9.50 12.18 19.88
C ALA A 20 8.78 13.43 19.34
N TRP A 21 9.05 13.82 18.09
CA TRP A 21 8.36 14.92 17.40
C TRP A 21 6.85 14.68 17.33
N SER A 22 6.39 13.51 16.85
CA SER A 22 4.94 13.22 16.73
C SER A 22 4.22 13.24 18.08
N LYS A 23 4.90 12.81 19.15
CA LYS A 23 4.39 12.88 20.53
C LYS A 23 4.29 14.32 21.02
N ARG A 24 5.27 15.17 20.70
CA ARG A 24 5.26 16.62 21.00
C ARG A 24 4.08 17.29 20.29
N GLU A 25 3.93 17.11 18.98
CA GLU A 25 2.85 17.73 18.20
C GLU A 25 1.48 17.29 18.69
N ALA A 26 1.29 16.00 18.97
CA ALA A 26 0.05 15.51 19.56
C ALA A 26 -0.22 16.11 20.96
N GLY A 27 0.83 16.42 21.72
CA GLY A 27 0.72 17.14 22.99
C GLY A 27 0.24 18.57 22.81
N LEU A 28 0.83 19.31 21.87
CA LEU A 28 0.47 20.69 21.54
C LEU A 28 -0.97 20.80 21.01
N LEU A 29 -1.37 19.88 20.13
CA LEU A 29 -2.74 19.77 19.62
C LEU A 29 -3.76 19.56 20.76
N ARG A 30 -3.50 18.63 21.68
CA ARG A 30 -4.38 18.39 22.84
C ARG A 30 -4.52 19.61 23.75
N GLN A 31 -3.45 20.39 23.90
CA GLN A 31 -3.42 21.62 24.68
C GLN A 31 -3.97 22.83 23.92
N ARG A 32 -4.36 22.67 22.64
CA ARG A 32 -4.80 23.76 21.74
C ARG A 32 -3.75 24.86 21.56
N ARG A 33 -2.46 24.53 21.69
CA ARG A 33 -1.32 25.45 21.50
C ARG A 33 -0.95 25.54 20.03
N LEU A 34 -1.91 25.96 19.21
CA LEU A 34 -1.80 25.89 17.74
C LEU A 34 -0.68 26.77 17.16
N GLY A 35 -0.30 27.85 17.85
CA GLY A 35 0.79 28.73 17.42
C GLY A 35 2.19 28.14 17.59
N GLU A 36 2.32 26.97 18.21
CA GLU A 36 3.61 26.29 18.45
C GLU A 36 3.74 24.99 17.67
N ILE A 37 2.71 24.64 16.89
CA ILE A 37 2.67 23.45 16.04
C ILE A 37 3.55 23.68 14.84
N ASP A 38 4.30 22.64 14.51
CA ASP A 38 5.02 22.52 13.25
C ASP A 38 4.04 22.17 12.11
N LEU A 39 3.34 23.19 11.62
CA LEU A 39 2.19 23.01 10.74
C LEU A 39 2.56 22.35 9.42
N GLU A 40 3.72 22.67 8.86
CA GLU A 40 4.17 22.14 7.57
C GLU A 40 4.41 20.63 7.66
N ASN A 41 5.20 20.18 8.64
CA ASN A 41 5.49 18.77 8.83
C ASN A 41 4.23 17.98 9.28
N VAL A 42 3.32 18.59 10.05
CA VAL A 42 2.04 17.96 10.39
C VAL A 42 1.14 17.75 9.16
N ILE A 43 1.05 18.73 8.26
CA ILE A 43 0.29 18.59 7.01
C ILE A 43 0.89 17.46 6.17
N GLU A 44 2.21 17.43 6.06
CA GLU A 44 2.90 16.40 5.28
C GLU A 44 2.67 15.00 5.86
N GLU A 45 2.72 14.83 7.19
CA GLU A 45 2.41 13.54 7.83
C GLU A 45 0.96 13.10 7.64
N ILE A 46 0.00 14.03 7.74
CA ILE A 46 -1.41 13.68 7.47
C ILE A 46 -1.58 13.25 6.01
N ALA A 47 -0.93 13.94 5.07
CA ALA A 47 -0.93 13.55 3.66
C ALA A 47 -0.19 12.22 3.44
N SER A 48 0.86 11.93 4.23
CA SER A 48 1.66 10.71 4.14
C SER A 48 0.82 9.46 4.47
N VAL A 49 -0.06 9.55 5.47
CA VAL A 49 -0.98 8.47 5.86
C VAL A 49 -1.87 8.04 4.69
N GLY A 50 -2.54 8.99 4.01
CA GLY A 50 -3.38 8.64 2.86
C GLY A 50 -2.60 7.96 1.73
N ARG A 51 -1.35 8.40 1.50
CA ARG A 51 -0.46 7.78 0.51
C ARG A 51 0.04 6.40 0.93
N SER A 52 0.26 6.14 2.22
CA SER A 52 0.68 4.80 2.68
C SER A 52 -0.43 3.78 2.55
N GLU A 53 -1.67 4.14 2.95
CA GLU A 53 -2.84 3.26 2.83
C GLU A 53 -3.11 2.91 1.37
N ARG A 54 -3.03 3.89 0.45
CA ARG A 54 -3.14 3.64 -0.99
C ARG A 54 -2.05 2.70 -1.50
N ARG A 55 -0.80 2.90 -1.09
CA ARG A 55 0.31 2.03 -1.49
C ARG A 55 0.13 0.59 -1.01
N ALA A 56 -0.41 0.38 0.20
CA ALA A 56 -0.71 -0.94 0.72
C ALA A 56 -1.72 -1.69 -0.16
N ILE A 57 -2.86 -1.05 -0.47
CA ILE A 57 -3.89 -1.61 -1.36
C ILE A 57 -3.34 -1.92 -2.76
N VAL A 58 -2.60 -0.98 -3.36
CA VAL A 58 -1.96 -1.19 -4.69
C VAL A 58 -0.97 -2.37 -4.63
N SER A 59 -0.21 -2.51 -3.55
CA SER A 59 0.73 -3.62 -3.37
C SER A 59 0.02 -4.98 -3.30
N SER A 60 -1.09 -5.09 -2.55
CA SER A 60 -1.86 -6.33 -2.50
C SER A 60 -2.49 -6.66 -3.86
N TYR A 61 -3.10 -5.69 -4.54
CA TYR A 61 -3.60 -5.90 -5.90
C TYR A 61 -2.50 -6.37 -6.87
N ARG A 62 -1.30 -5.79 -6.78
CA ARG A 62 -0.17 -6.15 -7.64
C ARG A 62 0.21 -7.61 -7.44
N LEU A 63 0.38 -8.05 -6.20
CA LEU A 63 0.76 -9.41 -5.87
C LEU A 63 -0.32 -10.44 -6.24
N ILE A 64 -1.60 -10.09 -6.06
CA ILE A 64 -2.73 -10.92 -6.49
C ILE A 64 -2.69 -11.07 -8.01
N ALA A 65 -2.71 -9.96 -8.76
CA ALA A 65 -2.73 -9.98 -10.22
C ALA A 65 -1.51 -10.72 -10.80
N MET A 66 -0.32 -10.50 -10.27
CA MET A 66 0.91 -11.18 -10.69
C MET A 66 0.79 -12.69 -10.56
N HIS A 67 0.32 -13.18 -9.40
CA HIS A 67 0.16 -14.61 -9.19
C HIS A 67 -0.99 -15.22 -9.98
N LEU A 68 -2.07 -14.47 -10.25
CA LEU A 68 -3.15 -14.93 -11.13
C LEU A 68 -2.67 -15.04 -12.59
N LEU A 69 -1.83 -14.10 -13.08
CA LEU A 69 -1.21 -14.21 -14.41
C LEU A 69 -0.32 -15.45 -14.49
N LYS A 70 0.54 -15.67 -13.50
CA LYS A 70 1.36 -16.88 -13.40
C LYS A 70 0.51 -18.15 -13.37
N TRP A 71 -0.58 -18.12 -12.60
CA TRP A 71 -1.52 -19.23 -12.52
C TRP A 71 -2.16 -19.57 -13.86
N GLN A 72 -2.56 -18.55 -14.62
CA GLN A 72 -3.20 -18.68 -15.94
C GLN A 72 -2.22 -19.16 -17.01
N HIS A 73 -1.02 -18.58 -17.06
CA HIS A 73 -0.07 -18.80 -18.15
C HIS A 73 0.95 -19.91 -17.90
N GLN A 74 1.06 -20.44 -16.68
CA GLN A 74 1.95 -21.56 -16.34
C GLN A 74 1.19 -22.67 -15.56
N PRO A 75 0.22 -23.37 -16.19
CA PRO A 75 -0.59 -24.37 -15.51
C PRO A 75 0.22 -25.51 -14.88
N GLU A 76 1.33 -25.92 -15.51
CA GLU A 76 2.23 -26.96 -15.01
C GLU A 76 3.01 -26.57 -13.74
N TRP A 77 3.11 -25.27 -13.45
CA TRP A 77 3.85 -24.72 -12.31
C TRP A 77 2.95 -24.22 -11.19
N ARG A 78 1.63 -24.43 -11.32
CA ARG A 78 0.65 -24.09 -10.28
C ARG A 78 1.04 -24.76 -8.97
N SER A 79 1.26 -23.93 -7.96
CA SER A 79 1.73 -24.40 -6.66
C SER A 79 0.83 -23.92 -5.52
N ARG A 80 0.86 -24.68 -4.42
CA ARG A 80 0.23 -24.25 -3.16
C ARG A 80 0.83 -22.93 -2.66
N SER A 81 2.12 -22.69 -2.91
CA SER A 81 2.78 -21.43 -2.53
C SER A 81 2.13 -20.22 -3.21
N TRP A 82 1.91 -20.28 -4.52
CA TRP A 82 1.25 -19.20 -5.27
C TRP A 82 -0.17 -18.94 -4.77
N ARG A 83 -0.95 -20.01 -4.57
CA ARG A 83 -2.31 -19.91 -4.02
C ARG A 83 -2.31 -19.31 -2.61
N ASN A 84 -1.35 -19.68 -1.76
CA ASN A 84 -1.22 -19.12 -0.42
C ASN A 84 -0.92 -17.61 -0.47
N THR A 85 -0.05 -17.16 -1.37
CA THR A 85 0.24 -15.73 -1.55
C THR A 85 -1.02 -14.99 -2.00
N ILE A 86 -1.74 -15.49 -3.01
CA ILE A 86 -3.00 -14.89 -3.45
C ILE A 86 -3.97 -14.75 -2.27
N ASN A 87 -4.17 -15.82 -1.50
CA ASN A 87 -5.12 -15.81 -0.38
C ASN A 87 -4.68 -14.91 0.77
N ARG A 88 -3.37 -14.81 1.04
CA ARG A 88 -2.82 -13.88 2.02
C ARG A 88 -3.13 -12.45 1.63
N GLU A 89 -2.80 -12.08 0.38
CA GLU A 89 -3.00 -10.71 -0.11
C GLU A 89 -4.47 -10.33 -0.23
N ARG A 90 -5.36 -11.27 -0.58
CA ARG A 90 -6.81 -11.05 -0.51
C ARG A 90 -7.27 -10.72 0.91
N GLY A 91 -6.73 -11.41 1.92
CA GLY A 91 -7.04 -11.13 3.32
C GLY A 91 -6.49 -9.79 3.80
N THR A 92 -5.26 -9.44 3.38
CA THR A 92 -4.68 -8.11 3.66
C THR A 92 -5.51 -7.01 3.00
N LEU A 93 -5.84 -7.17 1.72
CA LEU A 93 -6.67 -6.23 0.96
C LEU A 93 -8.03 -6.01 1.62
N GLU A 94 -8.71 -7.08 2.06
CA GLU A 94 -9.99 -7.00 2.76
C GLU A 94 -9.90 -6.13 4.03
N ILE A 95 -8.84 -6.31 4.82
CA ILE A 95 -8.61 -5.51 6.05
C ILE A 95 -8.32 -4.05 5.71
N ASP A 96 -7.46 -3.79 4.73
CA ASP A 96 -7.04 -2.45 4.36
C ASP A 96 -8.19 -1.66 3.70
N GLU A 97 -9.00 -2.30 2.86
CA GLU A 97 -10.20 -1.70 2.27
C GLU A 97 -11.27 -1.41 3.33
N ALA A 98 -11.46 -2.29 4.32
CA ALA A 98 -12.40 -2.07 5.42
C ALA A 98 -12.01 -0.87 6.30
N ARG A 99 -10.71 -0.58 6.43
CA ARG A 99 -10.19 0.60 7.14
C ARG A 99 -10.29 1.88 6.32
N ASN A 100 -10.30 1.74 4.99
CA ASN A 100 -10.25 2.85 4.05
C ASN A 100 -11.42 2.82 3.04
N PRO A 101 -12.69 2.91 3.50
CA PRO A 101 -13.86 2.71 2.64
C PRO A 101 -13.97 3.72 1.49
N SER A 102 -13.51 4.96 1.69
CA SER A 102 -13.48 5.98 0.62
C SER A 102 -12.49 5.62 -0.49
N LEU A 103 -11.37 5.00 -0.14
CA LEU A 103 -10.36 4.54 -1.07
C LEU A 103 -10.81 3.26 -1.79
N ALA A 104 -11.47 2.35 -1.07
CA ALA A 104 -12.00 1.09 -1.62
C ALA A 104 -13.18 1.27 -2.60
N ALA A 105 -13.90 2.38 -2.49
CA ALA A 105 -15.08 2.68 -3.31
C ALA A 105 -14.77 2.81 -4.82
N HIS A 106 -13.52 3.13 -5.17
CA HIS A 106 -13.09 3.34 -6.56
C HIS A 106 -11.76 2.60 -6.76
N PRO A 107 -11.78 1.26 -6.95
CA PRO A 107 -10.55 0.45 -6.98
C PRO A 107 -9.85 0.45 -8.35
N GLU A 108 -10.51 0.92 -9.40
CA GLU A 108 -10.04 0.80 -10.79
C GLU A 108 -8.67 1.45 -11.00
N GLU A 109 -8.44 2.64 -10.45
CA GLU A 109 -7.16 3.33 -10.57
C GLU A 109 -6.01 2.56 -9.90
N GLN A 110 -6.29 1.95 -8.74
CA GLN A 110 -5.35 1.15 -7.97
C GLN A 110 -5.06 -0.16 -8.68
N ILE A 111 -6.07 -0.79 -9.29
CA ILE A 111 -5.93 -2.01 -10.07
C ILE A 111 -5.10 -1.73 -11.33
N ASP A 112 -5.36 -0.65 -12.05
CA ASP A 112 -4.61 -0.28 -13.26
C ASP A 112 -3.14 0.04 -12.95
N GLU A 113 -2.89 0.72 -11.84
CA GLU A 113 -1.52 0.96 -11.35
C GLU A 113 -0.83 -0.34 -10.94
N ALA A 114 -1.50 -1.16 -10.13
CA ALA A 114 -1.00 -2.44 -9.67
C ALA A 114 -0.69 -3.39 -10.84
N TYR A 115 -1.59 -3.46 -11.82
CA TYR A 115 -1.48 -4.37 -12.96
C TYR A 115 -0.28 -4.04 -13.85
N ARG A 116 0.01 -2.76 -14.10
CA ARG A 116 1.17 -2.35 -14.89
C ARG A 116 2.49 -2.89 -14.32
N ALA A 117 2.60 -2.97 -13.00
CA ALA A 117 3.76 -3.56 -12.33
C ALA A 117 3.65 -5.10 -12.32
N ALA A 118 2.50 -5.65 -11.94
CA ALA A 118 2.26 -7.09 -11.87
C ALA A 118 2.51 -7.82 -13.20
N ARG A 119 2.16 -7.19 -14.32
CA ARG A 119 2.39 -7.72 -15.68
C ARG A 119 3.88 -7.88 -15.97
N LYS A 120 4.70 -6.92 -15.55
CA LYS A 120 6.16 -6.98 -15.71
C LYS A 120 6.75 -8.05 -14.80
N ASP A 121 6.36 -8.04 -13.52
CA ASP A 121 6.84 -9.04 -12.56
C ASP A 121 6.47 -10.47 -12.99
N ALA A 122 5.27 -10.67 -13.55
CA ALA A 122 4.86 -11.96 -14.08
C ALA A 122 5.73 -12.37 -15.28
N ALA A 123 6.04 -11.45 -16.20
CA ALA A 123 6.96 -11.74 -17.30
C ALA A 123 8.36 -12.13 -16.80
N ASP A 124 8.91 -11.35 -15.86
CA ASP A 124 10.23 -11.59 -15.29
C ASP A 124 10.31 -12.92 -14.51
N GLU A 125 9.30 -13.26 -13.70
CA GLU A 125 9.30 -14.50 -12.90
C GLU A 125 8.97 -15.77 -13.71
N THR A 126 8.27 -15.63 -14.84
CA THR A 126 7.91 -16.76 -15.70
C THR A 126 8.87 -17.00 -16.86
N ASP A 127 9.76 -16.04 -17.12
CA ASP A 127 10.61 -15.99 -18.32
C ASP A 127 9.80 -16.03 -19.63
N LEU A 128 8.55 -15.56 -19.59
CA LEU A 128 7.68 -15.43 -20.76
C LEU A 128 7.75 -14.01 -21.32
N PRO A 129 7.67 -13.82 -22.66
CA PRO A 129 7.61 -12.49 -23.25
C PRO A 129 6.47 -11.66 -22.66
N LEU A 130 6.71 -10.37 -22.39
CA LEU A 130 5.69 -9.46 -21.84
C LEU A 130 4.39 -9.44 -22.68
N ALA A 131 4.49 -9.62 -23.99
CA ALA A 131 3.37 -9.69 -24.92
C ALA A 131 2.44 -10.91 -24.71
N THR A 132 2.88 -11.91 -23.95
CA THR A 132 2.07 -13.07 -23.53
C THR A 132 0.92 -12.64 -22.61
N PHE A 133 1.17 -11.58 -21.82
CA PHE A 133 0.21 -11.04 -20.87
C PHE A 133 -0.56 -9.87 -21.49
N PRO A 134 -1.89 -9.79 -21.29
CA PRO A 134 -2.72 -8.68 -21.78
C PRO A 134 -2.17 -7.30 -21.40
N GLU A 135 -2.46 -6.28 -22.21
CA GLU A 135 -2.01 -4.91 -21.90
C GLU A 135 -2.78 -4.28 -20.73
N ASN A 136 -4.07 -4.63 -20.61
CA ASN A 136 -4.96 -4.20 -19.53
C ASN A 136 -5.28 -5.36 -18.59
N CYS A 137 -5.64 -5.05 -17.35
CA CYS A 137 -5.96 -6.09 -16.37
C CYS A 137 -7.12 -6.97 -16.87
N PRO A 138 -6.93 -8.30 -17.01
CA PRO A 138 -8.01 -9.18 -17.45
C PRO A 138 -8.98 -9.54 -16.31
N TYR A 139 -8.68 -9.11 -15.08
CA TYR A 139 -9.45 -9.46 -13.89
C TYR A 139 -10.22 -8.26 -13.36
N THR A 140 -11.49 -8.48 -13.03
CA THR A 140 -12.32 -7.46 -12.36
C THR A 140 -11.94 -7.31 -10.89
N ALA A 141 -12.32 -6.20 -10.27
CA ALA A 141 -12.16 -6.02 -8.82
C ALA A 141 -12.81 -7.16 -8.01
N GLU A 142 -13.96 -7.67 -8.47
CA GLU A 142 -14.64 -8.81 -7.85
C GLU A 142 -13.78 -10.09 -7.91
N GLN A 143 -13.19 -10.40 -9.07
CA GLN A 143 -12.31 -11.56 -9.24
C GLN A 143 -11.03 -11.44 -8.41
N LEU A 144 -10.45 -10.24 -8.33
CA LEU A 144 -9.26 -9.99 -7.52
C LEU A 144 -9.55 -10.19 -6.03
N ARG A 145 -10.72 -9.79 -5.54
CA ARG A 145 -11.17 -9.97 -4.15
C ARG A 145 -11.66 -11.38 -3.82
N ASN A 146 -12.22 -12.10 -4.79
CA ASN A 146 -12.89 -13.38 -4.57
C ASN A 146 -11.88 -14.51 -4.24
N ARG A 147 -11.93 -15.03 -3.00
CA ARG A 147 -11.04 -16.10 -2.51
C ARG A 147 -11.12 -17.41 -3.30
N ASP A 148 -12.26 -17.69 -3.93
CA ASP A 148 -12.50 -18.93 -4.68
C ASP A 148 -12.18 -18.77 -6.17
N PHE A 149 -11.88 -17.55 -6.64
CA PHE A 149 -11.52 -17.32 -8.03
C PHE A 149 -10.05 -17.64 -8.31
N LEU A 150 -9.83 -18.48 -9.32
CA LEU A 150 -8.57 -18.71 -10.00
C LEU A 150 -8.85 -18.83 -11.52
N PRO A 151 -8.08 -18.16 -12.40
CA PRO A 151 -8.29 -18.26 -13.84
C PRO A 151 -7.92 -19.65 -14.37
N GLU A 152 -8.54 -20.02 -15.50
CA GLU A 152 -8.24 -21.27 -16.23
C GLU A 152 -6.93 -21.22 -16.99
#